data_AF-A0A1F8J0P9-F1
#
_entry.id   AF-A0A1F8J0P9-F1
#
_cell.length_a   1.000
_cell.length_b   1.000
_cell.length_c   1.000
_cell.angle_alpha   90.00
_cell.angle_beta   90.00
_cell.angle_gamma   90.00
#
_symmetry.space_group_name_H-M   'P 1'
#
loop_
_entity.id
_entity.type
_entity.pdbx_description
1 polymer ?
#
loop_
_entity_poly.entity_id
_entity_poly.type
_entity_poly.pdbx_seq_one_letter_code
_entity_poly.pdbx_strand_id
1 'polypeptide(L)'
;MLNCATLRSKLALMRALVIGGLNVDFHFSYESDPPDDGCESLLSLSTAFGGHAGNCAVALRKLGVETWVLGSVGNDVEGRALLDDLSHHEIRTDLVFLDSQKTGTVLVATSPSKQSMFMYRGANDSHQEILF
;
A
#
# COMPACT_ATOMS: atom_id res chain seq x y z
N MET A 1 33.73 -11.35 8.20
CA MET A 1 32.94 -10.77 7.09
C MET A 1 31.47 -11.08 7.30
N LEU A 2 30.57 -10.16 6.95
CA LEU A 2 29.14 -10.40 7.01
C LEU A 2 28.72 -11.26 5.80
N ASN A 3 28.20 -12.46 6.02
CA ASN A 3 27.63 -13.30 4.96
C ASN A 3 26.09 -13.34 5.09
N CYS A 4 25.38 -13.87 4.08
CA CYS A 4 23.91 -13.87 4.05
C CYS A 4 23.28 -14.56 5.27
N ALA A 5 23.87 -15.64 5.78
CA ALA A 5 23.35 -16.36 6.94
C ALA A 5 23.50 -15.52 8.22
N THR A 6 24.68 -14.95 8.46
CA THR A 6 24.92 -14.07 9.62
C THR A 6 24.08 -12.80 9.56
N LEU A 7 23.84 -12.24 8.36
CA LEU A 7 22.95 -11.09 8.19
C LEU A 7 21.50 -11.45 8.56
N ARG A 8 20.96 -12.56 8.04
CA ARG A 8 19.59 -12.99 8.37
C ARG A 8 19.40 -13.23 9.86
N SER A 9 20.35 -13.89 10.53
CA SER A 9 20.27 -14.10 11.98
C SER A 9 20.26 -12.79 12.77
N LYS A 10 20.96 -11.76 12.30
CA LYS A 10 20.93 -10.44 12.94
C LYS A 10 19.62 -9.69 12.69
N LEU A 11 19.11 -9.72 11.47
CA LEU A 11 17.85 -9.06 11.11
C LEU A 11 16.65 -9.69 11.84
N ALA A 12 16.68 -11.00 12.10
CA ALA A 12 15.66 -11.70 12.88
C ALA A 12 15.55 -11.23 14.35
N LEU A 13 16.54 -10.49 14.86
CA LEU A 13 16.51 -9.89 16.19
C LEU A 13 16.04 -8.43 16.17
N MET A 14 15.79 -7.87 14.98
CA MET A 14 15.37 -6.48 14.83
C MET A 14 13.86 -6.36 14.81
N ARG A 15 13.39 -5.21 15.29
CA ARG A 15 11.99 -4.80 15.27
C ARG A 15 11.89 -3.43 14.61
N ALA A 16 10.90 -3.25 13.76
CA ALA A 16 10.68 -1.99 13.05
C ALA A 16 9.22 -1.52 13.15
N LEU A 17 9.03 -0.24 13.36
CA LEU A 17 7.76 0.45 13.14
C LEU A 17 7.87 1.27 11.87
N VAL A 18 6.99 1.01 10.91
CA VAL A 18 6.89 1.82 9.70
C VAL A 18 5.67 2.72 9.81
N ILE A 19 5.88 4.02 9.61
CA ILE A 19 4.85 5.03 9.77
C ILE A 19 4.55 5.62 8.39
N GLY A 20 3.27 5.70 8.03
CA GLY A 20 2.84 6.45 6.86
C GLY A 20 1.67 5.82 6.12
N GLY A 21 1.45 6.32 4.90
CA GLY A 21 0.25 6.02 4.13
C GLY A 21 0.17 4.57 3.66
N LEU A 22 -1.07 4.06 3.66
CA LEU A 22 -1.49 2.77 3.16
C LEU A 22 -2.49 2.99 2.02
N ASN A 23 -2.25 2.37 0.87
CA ASN A 23 -3.08 2.56 -0.33
C ASN A 23 -3.48 1.23 -0.95
N VAL A 24 -4.65 1.23 -1.59
CA VAL A 24 -5.02 0.24 -2.61
C VAL A 24 -4.78 0.85 -3.99
N ASP A 25 -3.99 0.18 -4.81
CA ASP A 25 -3.59 0.65 -6.13
C ASP A 25 -4.37 -0.15 -7.19
N PHE A 26 -5.17 0.53 -8.01
CA PHE A 26 -5.85 -0.07 -9.16
C PHE A 26 -5.04 0.22 -10.41
N HIS A 27 -4.42 -0.82 -10.94
CA HIS A 27 -3.68 -0.76 -12.18
C HIS A 27 -4.57 -1.18 -13.33
N PHE A 28 -4.69 -0.31 -14.33
CA PHE A 28 -5.41 -0.63 -15.54
C PHE A 28 -4.68 -0.13 -16.77
N SER A 29 -4.91 -0.83 -17.88
CA SER A 29 -4.42 -0.43 -19.20
C SER A 29 -5.55 -0.21 -20.19
N TYR A 30 -5.31 0.68 -21.15
CA TYR A 30 -6.26 1.08 -22.18
C TYR A 30 -5.49 1.45 -23.46
N GLU A 31 -6.16 1.39 -24.62
CA GLU A 31 -5.52 1.59 -25.92
C GLU A 31 -5.32 3.08 -26.23
N SER A 32 -6.35 3.90 -26.00
CA SER A 32 -6.35 5.34 -26.30
C SER A 32 -7.17 6.12 -25.27
N ASP A 33 -6.80 7.38 -25.02
CA ASP A 33 -7.59 8.26 -24.14
C ASP A 33 -9.03 8.39 -24.68
N PRO A 34 -10.05 8.33 -23.81
CA PRO A 34 -11.44 8.54 -24.24
C PRO A 34 -11.63 9.96 -24.79
N PRO A 35 -12.54 10.16 -25.77
CA PRO A 35 -12.99 11.50 -26.16
C PRO A 35 -13.81 12.17 -25.05
N ASP A 36 -14.12 13.47 -25.23
CA ASP A 36 -14.68 14.43 -24.27
C ASP A 36 -16.05 14.12 -23.61
N ASP A 37 -16.51 12.90 -23.57
CA ASP A 37 -17.71 12.41 -22.88
C ASP A 37 -17.85 10.90 -23.18
N GLY A 38 -16.74 10.30 -23.61
CA GLY A 38 -16.66 8.96 -24.13
C GLY A 38 -16.35 7.95 -23.04
N CYS A 39 -16.36 6.69 -23.46
CA CYS A 39 -16.03 5.55 -22.63
C CYS A 39 -15.07 4.65 -23.41
N GLU A 40 -13.98 4.27 -22.75
CA GLU A 40 -13.00 3.35 -23.30
C GLU A 40 -12.98 2.07 -22.47
N SER A 41 -12.89 0.94 -23.17
CA SER A 41 -12.80 -0.36 -22.51
C SER A 41 -11.38 -0.58 -22.00
N LEU A 42 -11.28 -1.09 -20.77
CA LEU A 42 -10.00 -1.47 -20.21
C LEU A 42 -9.50 -2.77 -20.85
N LEU A 43 -8.22 -2.79 -21.21
CA LEU A 43 -7.52 -4.00 -21.67
C LEU A 43 -7.13 -4.90 -20.49
N SER A 44 -6.87 -4.29 -19.33
CA SER A 44 -6.59 -5.01 -18.08
C SER A 44 -7.04 -4.19 -16.87
N LEU A 45 -7.36 -4.89 -15.79
CA LEU A 45 -7.61 -4.31 -14.47
C LEU A 45 -7.04 -5.26 -13.42
N SER A 46 -6.24 -4.73 -12.50
CA SER A 46 -5.68 -5.46 -11.38
C SER A 46 -5.58 -4.58 -10.15
N THR A 47 -5.63 -5.21 -8.99
CA THR A 47 -5.49 -4.53 -7.70
C THR A 47 -4.16 -4.94 -7.08
N ALA A 48 -3.45 -3.96 -6.54
CA ALA A 48 -2.28 -4.15 -5.71
C ALA A 48 -2.47 -3.43 -4.38
N PHE A 49 -1.81 -3.93 -3.33
CA PHE A 49 -1.77 -3.26 -2.03
C PHE A 49 -0.43 -2.56 -1.88
N GLY A 50 -0.47 -1.34 -1.39
CA GLY A 50 0.68 -0.45 -1.44
C GLY A 50 0.64 0.66 -0.41
N GLY A 51 1.12 1.83 -0.82
CA GLY A 51 1.53 2.89 0.08
C GLY A 51 2.97 2.69 0.57
N HIS A 52 3.66 3.82 0.82
CA HIS A 52 5.07 3.80 1.20
C HIS A 52 5.32 2.96 2.46
N ALA A 53 4.41 3.02 3.43
CA ALA A 53 4.53 2.27 4.66
C ALA A 53 4.32 0.76 4.44
N GLY A 54 3.27 0.38 3.69
CA GLY A 54 2.98 -1.02 3.37
C GLY A 54 4.13 -1.68 2.61
N ASN A 55 4.61 -1.03 1.54
CA ASN A 55 5.72 -1.56 0.72
C ASN A 55 7.01 -1.73 1.54
N CYS A 56 7.35 -0.75 2.38
CA CYS A 56 8.53 -0.83 3.25
C CYS A 56 8.37 -1.96 4.29
N ALA A 57 7.19 -2.10 4.89
CA ALA A 57 6.94 -3.13 5.89
C ALA A 57 7.04 -4.54 5.29
N VAL A 58 6.50 -4.76 4.09
CA VAL A 58 6.64 -6.04 3.36
C VAL A 58 8.11 -6.33 3.05
N ALA A 59 8.89 -5.33 2.62
CA ALA A 59 10.30 -5.51 2.35
C ALA A 59 11.10 -5.89 3.61
N LEU A 60 10.86 -5.20 4.74
CA LEU A 60 11.47 -5.51 6.03
C LEU A 60 11.11 -6.92 6.50
N ARG A 61 9.84 -7.31 6.36
CA ARG A 61 9.38 -8.64 6.78
C ARG A 61 9.98 -9.77 5.94
N LYS A 62 10.15 -9.56 4.63
CA LYS A 62 10.90 -10.49 3.72
C LYS A 62 12.37 -10.66 4.11
N LEU A 63 12.96 -9.65 4.73
CA LEU A 63 14.32 -9.70 5.27
C LEU A 63 14.40 -10.38 6.65
N GLY A 64 13.26 -10.72 7.25
CA GLY A 64 13.15 -11.38 8.55
C GLY A 64 12.99 -10.43 9.74
N VAL A 65 12.78 -9.13 9.50
CA VAL A 65 12.57 -8.14 10.57
C VAL A 65 11.12 -8.20 11.04
N GLU A 66 10.91 -8.29 12.36
CA GLU A 66 9.55 -8.20 12.94
C GLU A 66 9.03 -6.76 12.77
N THR A 67 7.90 -6.60 12.09
CA THR A 67 7.49 -5.29 11.57
C THR A 67 6.05 -4.94 11.94
N TRP A 68 5.85 -3.71 12.39
CA TRP A 68 4.57 -3.05 12.60
C TRP A 68 4.36 -1.95 11.58
N VAL A 69 3.09 -1.66 11.30
CA VAL A 69 2.70 -0.44 10.59
C VAL A 69 1.83 0.43 11.49
N LEU A 70 2.21 1.69 11.63
CA LEU A 70 1.36 2.76 12.17
C LEU A 70 0.78 3.51 10.98
N GLY A 71 -0.54 3.50 10.88
CA GLY A 71 -1.23 4.23 9.84
C GLY A 71 -2.75 4.20 9.99
N SER A 72 -3.48 4.41 8.90
CA SER A 72 -4.93 4.48 8.89
C SER A 72 -5.44 4.03 7.53
N VAL A 73 -6.53 3.26 7.58
CA VAL A 73 -7.33 2.84 6.42
C VAL A 73 -8.79 3.20 6.67
N GLY A 74 -9.60 3.22 5.63
CA GLY A 74 -11.04 3.39 5.78
C GLY A 74 -11.69 2.14 6.36
N ASN A 75 -12.85 2.30 7.00
CA ASN A 75 -13.71 1.18 7.38
C ASN A 75 -14.51 0.63 6.18
N ASP A 76 -13.82 0.29 5.09
CA ASP A 76 -14.38 -0.18 3.83
C ASP A 76 -13.77 -1.53 3.39
N VAL A 77 -14.18 -2.01 2.21
CA VAL A 77 -13.77 -3.33 1.71
C VAL A 77 -12.28 -3.31 1.36
N GLU A 78 -11.82 -2.21 0.80
CA GLU A 78 -10.45 -1.93 0.40
C GLU A 78 -9.53 -1.90 1.62
N GLY A 79 -9.94 -1.25 2.71
CA GLY A 79 -9.21 -1.20 3.97
C GLY A 79 -9.08 -2.57 4.61
N ARG A 80 -10.17 -3.36 4.64
CA ARG A 80 -10.13 -4.75 5.12
C ARG A 80 -9.20 -5.62 4.29
N ALA A 81 -9.30 -5.55 2.96
CA ALA A 81 -8.45 -6.33 2.07
C ALA A 81 -6.96 -5.96 2.22
N LEU A 82 -6.65 -4.68 2.41
CA LEU A 82 -5.28 -4.22 2.66
C LEU A 82 -4.74 -4.74 4.00
N LEU A 83 -5.54 -4.70 5.07
CA LEU A 83 -5.16 -5.25 6.37
C LEU A 83 -4.93 -6.76 6.31
N ASP A 84 -5.77 -7.48 5.55
CA ASP A 84 -5.61 -8.92 5.30
C ASP A 84 -4.31 -9.23 4.53
N ASP A 85 -3.95 -8.42 3.52
CA ASP A 85 -2.68 -8.56 2.79
C ASP A 85 -1.45 -8.33 3.69
N LEU A 86 -1.48 -7.28 4.52
CA LEU A 86 -0.42 -7.03 5.50
C LEU A 86 -0.30 -8.20 6.50
N SER A 87 -1.42 -8.71 6.99
CA SER A 87 -1.45 -9.86 7.89
C SER A 87 -0.94 -11.13 7.21
N HIS A 88 -1.24 -11.34 5.92
CA HIS A 88 -0.72 -12.47 5.13
C HIS A 88 0.81 -12.42 5.03
N HIS A 89 1.39 -11.22 4.95
CA HIS A 89 2.82 -10.99 5.01
C HIS A 89 3.40 -11.04 6.43
N GLU A 90 2.62 -11.42 7.44
CA GLU A 90 3.03 -11.48 8.86
C GLU A 90 3.48 -10.10 9.42
N ILE A 91 2.89 -9.02 8.91
CA ILE A 91 3.07 -7.66 9.42
C ILE A 91 2.01 -7.38 10.48
N ARG A 92 2.41 -6.71 11.55
CA ARG A 92 1.55 -6.37 12.68
C ARG A 92 0.76 -5.08 12.39
N THR A 93 -0.56 -5.19 12.40
CA THR A 93 -1.50 -4.11 12.05
C THR A 93 -2.27 -3.57 13.25
N ASP A 94 -1.91 -3.97 14.47
CA ASP A 94 -2.54 -3.51 15.72
C ASP A 94 -2.43 -1.99 15.99
N LEU A 95 -1.62 -1.28 15.19
CA LEU A 95 -1.45 0.17 15.22
C LEU A 95 -2.06 0.87 13.98
N VAL A 96 -2.87 0.17 13.18
CA VAL A 96 -3.60 0.78 12.06
C VAL A 96 -4.98 1.23 12.52
N PHE A 97 -5.27 2.51 12.37
CA PHE A 97 -6.56 3.11 12.71
C PHE A 97 -7.58 2.90 11.59
N LEU A 98 -8.85 2.74 11.99
CA LEU A 98 -9.97 2.73 11.07
C LEU A 98 -10.60 4.12 11.04
N ASP A 99 -10.64 4.72 9.86
CA ASP A 99 -11.24 6.03 9.63
C ASP A 99 -12.64 5.91 8.99
N SER A 100 -13.44 6.97 9.16
CA SER A 100 -14.72 7.16 8.47
C SER A 100 -14.57 7.48 6.97
N GLN A 101 -13.44 8.06 6.57
CA GLN A 101 -13.05 8.30 5.19
C GLN A 101 -12.76 6.98 4.46
N LYS A 102 -12.77 7.03 3.13
CA LYS A 102 -12.40 5.88 2.29
C LYS A 102 -10.90 5.58 2.40
N THR A 103 -10.52 4.32 2.23
CA THR A 103 -9.11 3.91 2.15
C THR A 103 -8.39 4.65 1.03
N GLY A 104 -7.12 5.04 1.28
CA GLY A 104 -6.29 5.69 0.28
C GLY A 104 -6.23 4.84 -1.00
N THR A 105 -6.39 5.49 -2.14
CA THR A 105 -6.51 4.81 -3.43
C THR A 105 -5.62 5.48 -4.47
N VAL A 106 -4.91 4.68 -5.26
CA VAL A 106 -4.18 5.17 -6.44
C VAL A 106 -4.72 4.49 -7.68
N LEU A 107 -5.12 5.28 -8.67
CA LEU A 107 -5.50 4.80 -10.00
C LEU A 107 -4.28 4.93 -10.90
N VAL A 108 -3.70 3.81 -11.31
CA VAL A 108 -2.53 3.75 -12.20
C VAL A 108 -3.00 3.41 -13.61
N ALA A 109 -3.11 4.44 -14.44
CA ALA A 109 -3.62 4.38 -15.80
C ALA A 109 -2.45 4.27 -16.78
N THR A 110 -2.36 3.17 -17.53
CA THR A 110 -1.28 2.95 -18.51
C THR A 110 -1.82 2.86 -19.94
N SER A 111 -1.32 3.71 -20.83
CA SER A 111 -1.53 3.62 -22.29
C SER A 111 -0.21 3.26 -22.99
N PRO A 112 -0.21 3.01 -24.31
CA PRO A 112 1.03 2.75 -25.06
C PRO A 112 2.07 3.88 -24.99
N SER A 113 1.64 5.12 -24.73
CA SER A 113 2.51 6.31 -24.77
C SER A 113 2.81 6.93 -23.41
N LYS A 114 2.03 6.63 -22.36
CA LYS A 114 2.20 7.24 -21.03
C LYS A 114 1.69 6.34 -19.90
N GLN A 115 2.21 6.59 -18.71
CA GLN A 115 1.64 6.12 -17.45
C GLN A 115 1.29 7.34 -16.59
N SER A 116 0.12 7.33 -15.99
CA SER A 116 -0.38 8.40 -15.13
C SER A 116 -0.95 7.83 -13.84
N MET A 117 -0.84 8.59 -12.76
CA MET A 117 -1.33 8.19 -11.44
C MET A 117 -2.28 9.26 -10.91
N PHE A 118 -3.46 8.84 -10.47
CA PHE A 118 -4.42 9.69 -9.79
C PHE A 118 -4.56 9.19 -8.36
N MET A 119 -4.31 10.05 -7.38
CA MET A 119 -4.29 9.65 -5.98
C MET A 119 -5.44 10.31 -5.24
N TYR A 120 -6.21 9.50 -4.54
CA TYR A 120 -7.12 9.92 -3.48
C TYR A 120 -6.53 9.52 -2.14
N ARG A 121 -6.18 10.50 -1.30
CA ARG A 121 -5.47 10.24 -0.04
C ARG A 121 -6.37 9.58 1.01
N GLY A 122 -7.65 9.94 1.07
CA GLY A 122 -8.64 9.31 1.94
C GLY A 122 -8.22 9.31 3.40
N ALA A 123 -8.37 8.16 4.06
CA ALA A 123 -7.96 7.93 5.45
C ALA A 123 -6.49 8.28 5.74
N ASN A 124 -5.62 8.40 4.72
CA ASN A 124 -4.23 8.82 4.93
C ASN A 124 -4.06 10.28 5.37
N ASP A 125 -5.09 11.12 5.25
CA ASP A 125 -5.03 12.49 5.75
C ASP A 125 -5.26 12.57 7.27
N SER A 126 -5.96 11.59 7.84
CA SER A 126 -6.20 11.50 9.29
C SER A 126 -4.93 11.19 10.10
N HIS A 127 -3.87 10.68 9.46
CA HIS A 127 -2.59 10.38 10.11
C HIS A 127 -1.87 11.63 10.61
N GLN A 128 -2.20 12.81 10.08
CA GLN A 128 -1.58 14.06 10.54
C GLN A 128 -1.90 14.35 12.01
N GLU A 129 -3.03 13.86 12.52
CA GLU A 129 -3.42 14.01 13.94
C GLU A 129 -2.75 12.97 14.85
N ILE A 130 -2.20 11.89 14.29
CA ILE A 130 -1.59 10.77 15.03
C ILE A 130 -0.09 11.03 15.28
N LEU A 131 0.52 11.94 14.52
CA LEU A 131 1.96 12.22 14.52
C LEU A 131 2.32 13.57 15.13
N PHE A 132 1.66 13.94 16.24
CA PHE A 132 1.80 15.17 17.07
C PHE A 132 0.73 16.25 16.84
#